data_AF-A0A6M2DZF1-F1
#
_entry.id   AF-A0A6M2DZF1-F1
#
_cell.length_a   1.000
_cell.length_b   1.000
_cell.length_c   1.000
_cell.angle_alpha   90.00
_cell.angle_beta   90.00
_cell.angle_gamma   90.00
#
_symmetry.space_group_name_H-M   'P 1'
#
loop_
_entity.id
_entity.type
_entity.pdbx_description
1 polymer ?
#
loop_
_entity_poly.entity_id
_entity_poly.type
_entity_poly.pdbx_seq_one_letter_code
_entity_poly.pdbx_strand_id
1 'polypeptide(L)'
;MIGGAVTMMWCLLISVSRLYLGMHSALDVIAGLLLALLLMVPLVPLADLLDGFLVTNPISPVAVLLLSLLLIWKYPSADRWTPTRGDTTMTTSVYVGIVLGAWLNYQLGRMIIPSLPPPYTIIWPSWSMLGLTLLRTTLGLCCIMATRAICKSLSYALVCFLIRKDPHELKRSENSLQNRSKLIVELSYKYFTYGMIGFNTVFLLPHVFQLLGINRPTFYTEL
;
A
#
# COMPACT_ATOMS: atom_id res chain seq x y z
N MET A 1 -22.83 -1.73 -16.67
CA MET A 1 -23.87 -2.47 -15.91
C MET A 1 -23.27 -3.60 -15.07
N ILE A 2 -22.45 -4.50 -15.62
CA ILE A 2 -21.89 -5.63 -14.86
C ILE A 2 -20.92 -5.20 -13.75
N GLY A 3 -20.03 -4.23 -14.00
CA GLY A 3 -19.13 -3.70 -12.97
C GLY A 3 -19.87 -3.17 -11.73
N GLY A 4 -20.94 -2.38 -11.94
CA GLY A 4 -21.79 -1.91 -10.85
C GLY A 4 -22.50 -3.04 -10.10
N ALA A 5 -22.95 -4.09 -10.81
CA ALA A 5 -23.55 -5.26 -10.18
C ALA A 5 -22.54 -6.01 -9.27
N VAL A 6 -21.29 -6.17 -9.73
CA VAL A 6 -20.21 -6.77 -8.93
C VAL A 6 -19.89 -5.91 -7.71
N THR A 7 -19.80 -4.60 -7.86
CA THR A 7 -19.57 -3.67 -6.74
C THR A 7 -20.69 -3.73 -5.72
N MET A 8 -21.96 -3.77 -6.17
CA MET A 8 -23.12 -3.90 -5.28
C MET A 8 -23.13 -5.23 -4.56
N MET A 9 -22.90 -6.34 -5.26
CA MET A 9 -22.80 -7.67 -4.65
C MET A 9 -21.70 -7.73 -3.60
N TRP A 10 -20.53 -7.17 -3.90
CA TRP A 10 -19.40 -7.11 -2.98
C TRP A 10 -19.70 -6.25 -1.75
N CYS A 11 -20.31 -5.08 -1.95
CA CYS A 11 -20.73 -4.19 -0.87
C CYS A 11 -21.73 -4.88 0.06
N LEU A 12 -22.76 -5.53 -0.50
CA LEU A 12 -23.76 -6.30 0.26
C LEU A 12 -23.11 -7.44 1.04
N LEU A 13 -22.19 -8.19 0.42
CA LEU A 13 -21.48 -9.30 1.07
C LEU A 13 -20.70 -8.83 2.30
N ILE A 14 -19.97 -7.72 2.21
CA ILE A 14 -19.24 -7.12 3.34
C ILE A 14 -20.20 -6.65 4.42
N SER A 15 -21.27 -5.95 4.05
CA SER A 15 -22.30 -5.48 4.98
C SER A 15 -22.95 -6.63 5.76
N VAL A 16 -23.35 -7.70 5.06
CA VAL A 16 -23.96 -8.89 5.68
C VAL A 16 -22.98 -9.61 6.59
N SER A 17 -21.69 -9.70 6.23
CA SER A 17 -20.65 -10.31 7.08
C SER A 17 -20.53 -9.62 8.44
N ARG A 18 -20.66 -8.29 8.49
CA ARG A 18 -20.62 -7.51 9.75
C ARG A 18 -21.84 -7.74 10.62
N LEU A 19 -23.03 -7.85 10.01
CA LEU A 19 -24.27 -8.20 10.72
C LEU A 19 -24.22 -9.63 11.25
N TYR A 20 -23.70 -10.57 10.46
CA TYR A 20 -23.59 -11.98 10.82
C TYR A 20 -22.70 -12.21 12.04
N LEU A 21 -21.59 -11.48 12.16
CA LEU A 21 -20.69 -11.53 13.33
C LEU A 21 -21.29 -10.85 14.58
N GLY A 22 -22.48 -10.25 14.49
CA GLY A 22 -23.18 -9.63 15.62
C GLY A 22 -22.49 -8.39 16.21
N MET A 23 -21.43 -7.87 15.57
CA MET A 23 -20.64 -6.77 16.11
C MET A 23 -21.21 -5.37 15.80
N HIS A 24 -22.17 -5.28 14.87
CA HIS A 24 -22.78 -4.01 14.45
C HIS A 24 -24.29 -4.16 14.21
N SER A 25 -25.05 -3.10 14.47
CA SER A 25 -26.48 -3.02 14.13
C SER A 25 -26.68 -2.75 12.63
N ALA A 26 -27.87 -3.09 12.10
CA ALA A 26 -28.26 -2.72 10.74
C ALA A 26 -28.19 -1.20 10.50
N LEU A 27 -28.51 -0.41 11.53
CA LEU A 27 -28.43 1.04 11.47
C LEU A 27 -26.98 1.53 11.33
N ASP A 28 -26.02 0.93 12.04
CA ASP A 28 -24.60 1.28 11.94
C ASP A 28 -24.06 1.04 10.53
N VAL A 29 -24.49 -0.04 9.89
CA VAL A 29 -24.09 -0.37 8.51
C VAL A 29 -24.66 0.65 7.51
N ILE A 30 -25.94 1.02 7.65
CA ILE A 30 -26.57 2.02 6.76
C ILE A 30 -25.94 3.40 6.97
N ALA A 31 -25.77 3.82 8.22
CA ALA A 31 -25.14 5.09 8.55
C ALA A 31 -23.69 5.15 8.05
N GLY A 32 -22.92 4.08 8.21
CA GLY A 32 -21.56 3.96 7.70
C GLY A 32 -21.49 4.03 6.17
N LEU A 33 -22.42 3.38 5.47
CA LEU A 33 -22.50 3.44 4.00
C LEU A 33 -22.83 4.86 3.52
N LEU A 34 -23.79 5.52 4.16
CA LEU A 34 -24.19 6.89 3.81
C LEU A 34 -23.06 7.89 4.07
N LEU A 35 -22.36 7.73 5.21
CA LEU A 35 -21.17 8.52 5.53
C LEU A 35 -20.05 8.32 4.50
N ALA A 36 -19.78 7.08 4.09
CA ALA A 36 -18.76 6.78 3.08
C ALA A 36 -19.10 7.38 1.71
N LEU A 37 -20.37 7.30 1.28
CA LEU A 37 -20.84 7.93 0.06
C LEU A 37 -20.69 9.46 0.10
N LEU A 38 -21.06 10.07 1.23
CA LEU A 38 -20.95 11.52 1.41
C LEU A 38 -19.49 11.98 1.42
N LEU A 39 -18.59 11.22 2.07
CA LEU A 39 -17.16 11.50 2.10
C LEU A 39 -16.48 11.30 0.74
N MET A 40 -16.94 10.37 -0.11
CA MET A 40 -16.37 10.15 -1.44
C MET A 40 -16.51 11.37 -2.35
N VAL A 41 -17.59 12.16 -2.22
CA VAL A 41 -17.86 13.32 -3.09
C VAL A 41 -16.71 14.34 -3.07
N PRO A 42 -16.22 14.82 -1.92
CA PRO A 42 -15.04 15.69 -1.86
C PRO A 42 -13.71 14.93 -1.92
N LEU A 43 -13.67 13.68 -1.45
CA LEU A 43 -12.41 12.94 -1.32
C LEU A 43 -11.85 12.48 -2.66
N VAL A 44 -12.71 12.04 -3.59
CA VAL A 44 -12.30 11.62 -4.94
C VAL A 44 -11.59 12.74 -5.70
N PRO A 45 -12.19 13.93 -5.93
CA PRO A 45 -11.53 15.00 -6.68
C PRO A 45 -10.27 15.53 -5.96
N LEU A 46 -10.27 15.52 -4.63
CA LEU A 46 -9.08 15.89 -3.86
C LEU A 46 -7.95 14.88 -4.03
N ALA A 47 -8.27 13.57 -4.04
CA ALA A 47 -7.30 12.52 -4.27
C ALA A 47 -6.69 12.60 -5.68
N ASP A 48 -7.51 12.85 -6.71
CA ASP A 48 -7.05 13.00 -8.10
C ASP A 48 -6.10 14.21 -8.24
N LEU A 49 -6.44 15.35 -7.62
CA LEU A 49 -5.58 16.54 -7.62
C LEU A 49 -4.25 16.26 -6.91
N LEU A 50 -4.30 15.58 -5.75
CA LEU A 50 -3.12 15.23 -4.98
C LEU A 50 -2.23 14.26 -5.74
N ASP A 51 -2.78 13.23 -6.37
CA ASP A 51 -1.99 12.24 -7.12
C ASP A 51 -1.26 12.89 -8.30
N GLY A 52 -1.97 13.72 -9.08
CA GLY A 52 -1.36 14.51 -10.15
C GLY A 52 -0.24 15.42 -9.65
N PHE A 53 -0.44 16.09 -8.51
CA PHE A 53 0.59 16.92 -7.88
C PHE A 53 1.79 16.10 -7.39
N LEU A 54 1.53 14.95 -6.76
CA LEU A 54 2.57 14.08 -6.20
C LEU A 54 3.45 13.45 -7.28
N VAL A 55 2.88 13.14 -8.43
CA VAL A 55 3.61 12.51 -9.54
C VAL A 55 4.38 13.54 -10.37
N THR A 56 3.82 14.74 -10.56
CA THR A 56 4.43 15.79 -11.40
C THR A 56 5.61 16.49 -10.73
N ASN A 57 5.55 16.72 -9.42
CA ASN A 57 6.56 17.54 -8.74
C ASN A 57 7.83 16.76 -8.39
N PRO A 58 9.04 17.29 -8.68
CA PRO A 58 10.30 16.60 -8.38
C PRO A 58 10.62 16.53 -6.87
N ILE A 59 10.04 17.43 -6.07
CA ILE A 59 10.25 17.48 -4.60
C ILE A 59 9.29 16.54 -3.86
N SER A 60 8.18 16.14 -4.49
CA SER A 60 7.16 15.25 -3.94
C SER A 60 7.70 13.99 -3.23
N PRO A 61 8.60 13.17 -3.83
CA PRO A 61 9.11 11.97 -3.17
C PRO A 61 9.80 12.29 -1.83
N VAL A 62 10.58 13.37 -1.77
CA VAL A 62 11.26 13.82 -0.55
C VAL A 62 10.26 14.34 0.47
N ALA A 63 9.27 15.12 0.03
CA ALA A 63 8.23 15.65 0.90
C ALA A 63 7.39 14.55 1.54
N VAL A 64 6.99 13.53 0.77
CA VAL A 64 6.20 12.38 1.26
C VAL A 64 7.00 11.53 2.25
N LEU A 65 8.29 11.31 1.96
CA LEU A 65 9.20 10.64 2.89
C LEU A 65 9.32 11.42 4.21
N LEU A 66 9.64 12.71 4.16
CA LEU A 66 9.77 13.55 5.35
C LEU A 66 8.48 13.62 6.15
N LEU A 67 7.34 13.80 5.47
CA LEU A 67 6.02 13.86 6.11
C LEU A 67 5.72 12.54 6.83
N SER A 68 5.95 11.40 6.18
CA SER A 68 5.73 10.09 6.81
C SER A 68 6.61 9.86 8.05
N LEU A 69 7.88 10.27 8.01
CA LEU A 69 8.78 10.19 9.15
C LEU A 69 8.32 11.10 10.29
N LEU A 70 7.86 12.32 9.96
CA LEU A 70 7.28 13.25 10.94
C LEU A 70 6.02 12.67 11.58
N LEU A 71 5.13 12.02 10.82
CA LEU A 71 3.92 11.37 11.35
C LEU A 71 4.27 10.24 12.32
N ILE A 72 5.27 9.41 11.98
CA ILE A 72 5.71 8.30 12.85
C ILE A 72 6.40 8.83 14.11
N TRP A 73 7.12 9.94 13.99
CA TRP A 73 7.83 10.57 15.10
C TRP A 73 6.89 11.30 16.06
N LYS A 74 5.94 12.08 15.53
CA LYS A 74 4.91 12.81 16.28
C LYS A 74 3.73 11.94 16.72
N TYR A 75 3.77 10.64 16.46
CA TYR A 75 2.70 9.71 16.83
C TYR A 75 2.34 9.87 18.32
N PRO A 76 1.05 10.08 18.66
CA PRO A 76 0.63 10.35 20.03
C PRO A 76 1.08 9.21 20.94
N SER A 77 1.77 9.59 22.02
CA SER A 77 2.28 8.62 22.99
C SER A 77 1.10 8.09 23.81
N ALA A 78 0.73 6.84 23.58
CA ALA A 78 -0.22 6.14 24.44
C ALA A 78 0.53 5.61 25.68
N ASP A 79 -0.11 5.64 26.85
CA ASP A 79 0.45 5.08 28.09
C ASP A 79 0.58 3.54 28.06
N ARG A 80 -0.05 2.88 27.09
CA ARG A 80 -0.03 1.43 26.92
C ARG A 80 0.58 1.06 25.58
N TRP A 81 1.39 0.00 25.57
CA TRP A 81 1.88 -0.58 24.32
C TRP A 81 0.69 -1.13 23.53
N THR A 82 0.50 -0.64 22.31
CA THR A 82 -0.56 -1.07 21.40
C THR A 82 0.04 -1.44 20.04
N PRO A 83 -0.47 -2.49 19.38
CA PRO A 83 -0.01 -2.88 18.04
C PRO A 83 -0.32 -1.82 16.98
N THR A 84 -1.29 -0.94 17.25
CA THR A 84 -1.80 0.12 16.35
C THR A 84 -0.71 1.04 15.81
N ARG A 85 0.33 1.35 16.60
CA ARG A 85 1.45 2.18 16.13
C ARG A 85 2.27 1.47 15.04
N GLY A 86 2.41 0.15 15.15
CA GLY A 86 3.06 -0.68 14.13
C GLY A 86 2.24 -0.75 12.85
N ASP A 87 0.92 -0.91 12.97
CA ASP A 87 0.01 -1.03 11.82
C ASP A 87 -0.08 0.29 11.03
N THR A 88 -0.18 1.43 11.73
CA THR A 88 -0.14 2.75 11.10
C THR A 88 1.18 3.00 10.37
N THR A 89 2.31 2.67 11.00
CA THR A 89 3.65 2.77 10.37
C THR A 89 3.76 1.89 9.13
N MET A 90 3.21 0.67 9.17
CA MET A 90 3.16 -0.22 8.02
C MET A 90 2.36 0.42 6.88
N THR A 91 1.12 0.87 7.14
CA THR A 91 0.25 1.48 6.12
C THR A 91 0.87 2.73 5.51
N THR A 92 1.37 3.66 6.33
CA THR A 92 2.03 4.87 5.84
C THR A 92 3.26 4.54 5.01
N SER A 93 4.04 3.53 5.39
CA SER A 93 5.22 3.13 4.61
C SER A 93 4.87 2.54 3.25
N VAL A 94 3.85 1.67 3.18
CA VAL A 94 3.38 1.14 1.88
C VAL A 94 2.96 2.28 0.96
N TYR A 95 2.21 3.25 1.48
CA TYR A 95 1.78 4.43 0.72
C TYR A 95 2.97 5.22 0.17
N VAL A 96 3.97 5.50 1.01
CA VAL A 96 5.21 6.18 0.57
C VAL A 96 5.89 5.40 -0.55
N GLY A 97 6.03 4.07 -0.40
CA GLY A 97 6.64 3.22 -1.43
C GLY A 97 5.89 3.25 -2.77
N ILE A 98 4.55 3.26 -2.71
CA ILE A 98 3.68 3.38 -3.89
C ILE A 98 3.91 4.72 -4.60
N VAL A 99 3.88 5.84 -3.86
CA VAL A 99 4.06 7.19 -4.42
C VAL A 99 5.46 7.35 -5.03
N LEU A 100 6.50 6.84 -4.36
CA LEU A 100 7.86 6.83 -4.91
C LEU A 100 7.95 6.03 -6.22
N GLY A 101 7.30 4.86 -6.27
CA GLY A 101 7.25 4.04 -7.47
C GLY A 101 6.48 4.71 -8.61
N ALA A 102 5.36 5.37 -8.31
CA ALA A 102 4.56 6.11 -9.29
C ALA A 102 5.33 7.31 -9.86
N TRP A 103 5.93 8.11 -8.98
CA TRP A 103 6.79 9.23 -9.38
C TRP A 103 7.94 8.79 -10.28
N LEU A 104 8.65 7.70 -9.91
CA LEU A 104 9.76 7.20 -10.72
C LEU A 104 9.31 6.72 -12.10
N ASN A 105 8.18 6.01 -12.19
CA ASN A 105 7.59 5.59 -13.46
C ASN A 105 7.20 6.78 -14.36
N TYR A 106 6.69 7.86 -13.76
CA TYR A 106 6.36 9.09 -14.48
C TYR A 106 7.60 9.82 -14.99
N GLN A 107 8.63 9.98 -14.15
CA GLN A 107 9.89 10.62 -14.56
C GLN A 107 10.64 9.82 -15.64
N LEU A 108 10.50 8.49 -15.64
CA LEU A 108 11.02 7.65 -16.73
C LEU A 108 10.20 7.76 -18.04
N GLY A 109 9.18 8.62 -18.09
CA GLY A 109 8.33 8.85 -19.27
C GLY A 109 7.45 7.66 -19.63
N ARG A 110 7.24 6.72 -18.69
CA ARG A 110 6.48 5.49 -18.97
C ARG A 110 5.01 5.61 -18.63
N MET A 111 4.61 6.43 -17.67
CA MET A 111 3.19 6.75 -17.43
C MET A 111 2.76 7.88 -18.37
N ILE A 112 1.77 7.62 -19.20
CA ILE A 112 1.24 8.56 -20.19
C ILE A 112 -0.20 8.85 -19.79
N ILE A 113 -0.53 10.14 -19.63
CA ILE A 113 -1.91 10.57 -19.39
C ILE A 113 -2.75 10.05 -20.58
N PRO A 114 -3.80 9.25 -20.33
CA PRO A 114 -4.61 8.71 -21.42
C PRO A 114 -5.15 9.84 -22.30
N SER A 115 -4.87 9.77 -23.60
CA SER A 115 -5.24 10.81 -24.56
C SER A 115 -6.73 10.85 -24.89
N LEU A 116 -7.52 9.86 -24.40
CA LEU A 116 -8.97 9.82 -24.58
C LEU A 116 -9.66 10.25 -23.28
N PRO A 117 -10.63 11.19 -23.34
CA PRO A 117 -11.50 11.46 -22.21
C PRO A 117 -12.39 10.23 -21.92
N PRO A 118 -12.75 9.96 -20.66
CA PRO A 118 -13.70 8.91 -20.31
C PRO A 118 -15.04 9.12 -21.05
N PRO A 119 -15.72 8.06 -21.51
CA PRO A 119 -15.67 6.68 -21.00
C PRO A 119 -14.76 5.72 -21.79
N TYR A 120 -13.93 4.96 -21.06
CA TYR A 120 -13.09 3.92 -21.64
C TYR A 120 -13.89 2.66 -22.02
N THR A 121 -13.56 2.04 -23.15
CA THR A 121 -14.17 0.77 -23.57
C THR A 121 -13.72 -0.37 -22.65
N ILE A 122 -14.68 -1.04 -22.00
CA ILE A 122 -14.40 -2.21 -21.16
C ILE A 122 -14.07 -3.40 -22.07
N ILE A 123 -12.80 -3.82 -22.08
CA ILE A 123 -12.35 -5.02 -22.81
C ILE A 123 -12.61 -6.24 -21.94
N TRP A 124 -13.39 -7.20 -22.46
CA TRP A 124 -13.62 -8.48 -21.78
C TRP A 124 -12.37 -9.37 -21.88
N PRO A 125 -11.94 -9.97 -20.76
CA PRO A 125 -10.75 -10.81 -20.75
C PRO A 125 -10.98 -12.06 -21.60
N SER A 126 -10.09 -12.31 -22.55
CA SER A 126 -10.02 -13.59 -23.26
C SER A 126 -9.39 -14.67 -22.36
N TRP A 127 -9.55 -15.95 -22.74
CA TRP A 127 -8.94 -17.08 -22.01
C TRP A 127 -7.42 -16.94 -21.86
N SER A 128 -6.73 -16.40 -22.87
CA SER A 128 -5.30 -16.09 -22.77
C SER A 128 -5.02 -14.97 -21.78
N MET A 129 -5.84 -13.92 -21.73
CA MET A 129 -5.70 -12.84 -20.73
C MET A 129 -5.92 -13.36 -19.30
N LEU A 130 -6.83 -14.31 -19.09
CA LEU A 130 -7.02 -14.96 -17.78
C LEU A 130 -5.77 -15.75 -17.38
N GLY A 131 -5.21 -16.56 -18.29
CA GLY A 131 -3.97 -17.30 -18.03
C GLY A 131 -2.80 -16.39 -17.69
N LEU A 132 -2.60 -15.32 -18.46
CA LEU A 132 -1.57 -14.31 -18.16
C LEU A 132 -1.84 -13.58 -16.83
N THR A 133 -3.11 -13.35 -16.46
CA THR A 133 -3.47 -12.70 -15.18
C THR A 133 -3.16 -13.60 -13.99
N LEU A 134 -3.44 -14.90 -14.09
CA LEU A 134 -3.04 -15.87 -13.06
C LEU A 134 -1.53 -15.94 -12.92
N LEU A 135 -0.79 -16.03 -14.03
CA LEU A 135 0.66 -16.06 -14.02
C LEU A 135 1.27 -14.80 -13.38
N ARG A 136 0.77 -13.61 -13.73
CA ARG A 136 1.16 -12.34 -13.08
C ARG A 136 0.86 -12.34 -11.59
N THR A 137 -0.31 -12.82 -11.19
CA THR A 137 -0.70 -12.89 -9.78
C THR A 137 0.25 -13.80 -9.00
N THR A 138 0.54 -14.99 -9.52
CA THR A 138 1.47 -15.94 -8.88
C THR A 138 2.88 -15.36 -8.79
N LEU A 139 3.43 -14.82 -9.88
CA LEU A 139 4.75 -14.20 -9.89
C LEU A 139 4.82 -12.99 -8.95
N GLY A 140 3.80 -12.14 -8.97
CA GLY A 140 3.67 -10.99 -8.08
C GLY A 140 3.68 -11.39 -6.60
N LEU A 141 2.89 -12.40 -6.22
CA LEU A 141 2.87 -12.95 -4.87
C LEU A 141 4.23 -13.53 -4.47
N CYS A 142 4.89 -14.29 -5.35
CA CYS A 142 6.22 -14.82 -5.10
C CYS A 142 7.25 -13.70 -4.88
N CYS A 143 7.26 -12.65 -5.71
CA CYS A 143 8.15 -11.51 -5.55
C CYS A 143 7.88 -10.72 -4.26
N ILE A 144 6.62 -10.55 -3.86
CA ILE A 144 6.26 -9.88 -2.61
C ILE A 144 6.75 -10.71 -1.42
N MET A 145 6.56 -12.03 -1.44
CA MET A 145 7.06 -12.92 -0.39
C MET A 145 8.59 -12.92 -0.31
N ALA A 146 9.28 -12.96 -1.45
CA ALA A 146 10.73 -12.87 -1.52
C ALA A 146 11.25 -11.53 -0.98
N THR A 147 10.65 -10.42 -1.42
CA THR A 147 10.99 -9.07 -0.92
C THR A 147 10.81 -9.00 0.59
N ARG A 148 9.67 -9.50 1.10
CA ARG A 148 9.41 -9.53 2.55
C ARG A 148 10.47 -10.32 3.30
N ALA A 149 10.89 -11.48 2.79
CA ALA A 149 11.90 -12.32 3.43
C ALA A 149 13.29 -11.65 3.42
N ILE A 150 13.71 -11.11 2.27
CA ILE A 150 15.00 -10.43 2.10
C ILE A 150 15.05 -9.16 2.95
N CYS A 151 14.04 -8.29 2.85
CA CYS A 151 14.01 -7.04 3.59
C CYS A 151 13.91 -7.27 5.10
N LYS A 152 13.18 -8.30 5.54
CA LYS A 152 13.17 -8.69 6.96
C LYS A 152 14.58 -9.07 7.39
N SER A 153 15.23 -10.00 6.70
CA SER A 153 16.59 -10.45 7.03
C SER A 153 17.59 -9.29 7.06
N LEU A 154 17.59 -8.47 6.01
CA LEU A 154 18.47 -7.31 5.87
C LEU A 154 18.21 -6.26 6.94
N SER A 155 16.95 -5.91 7.20
CA SER A 155 16.60 -4.91 8.22
C SER A 155 17.00 -5.38 9.62
N TYR A 156 16.79 -6.66 9.94
CA TYR A 156 17.25 -7.21 11.21
C TYR A 156 18.78 -7.14 11.33
N ALA A 157 19.51 -7.54 10.28
CA ALA A 157 20.97 -7.50 10.28
C ALA A 157 21.52 -6.06 10.43
N LEU A 158 21.00 -5.11 9.64
CA LEU A 158 21.40 -3.70 9.68
C LEU A 158 21.12 -3.06 11.03
N VAL A 159 19.96 -3.33 11.62
CA VAL A 159 19.60 -2.72 12.89
C VAL A 159 20.39 -3.33 14.06
N CYS A 160 20.65 -4.64 14.03
CA CYS A 160 21.55 -5.27 15.02
C CYS A 160 22.98 -4.72 14.91
N PHE A 161 23.45 -4.49 13.68
CA PHE A 161 24.74 -3.85 13.43
C PHE A 161 24.77 -2.41 13.97
N LEU A 162 23.73 -1.61 13.71
CA LEU A 162 23.65 -0.20 14.11
C LEU A 162 23.59 -0.02 15.64
N ILE A 163 22.90 -0.91 16.34
CA ILE A 163 22.71 -0.82 17.80
C ILE A 163 23.83 -1.55 18.56
N ARG A 164 24.70 -2.29 17.85
CA ARG A 164 25.86 -2.98 18.42
C ARG A 164 25.48 -3.88 19.62
N LYS A 165 24.28 -4.45 19.57
CA LYS A 165 23.65 -5.24 20.64
C LYS A 165 23.12 -6.55 20.06
N ASP A 166 23.21 -7.62 20.84
CA ASP A 166 22.95 -8.96 20.33
C ASP A 166 21.50 -9.14 19.82
N PRO A 167 21.31 -9.67 18.59
CA PRO A 167 19.98 -9.91 18.00
C PRO A 167 19.09 -10.78 18.89
N HIS A 168 19.71 -11.69 19.65
CA HIS A 168 19.05 -12.65 20.51
C HIS A 168 18.49 -12.01 21.79
N GLU A 169 19.17 -10.98 22.32
CA GLU A 169 18.69 -10.23 23.49
C GLU A 169 17.53 -9.29 23.14
N LEU A 170 17.59 -8.65 21.97
CA LEU A 170 16.50 -7.77 21.52
C LEU A 170 15.19 -8.56 21.28
N LYS A 171 15.30 -9.79 20.77
CA LYS A 171 14.15 -10.67 20.51
C LYS A 171 13.53 -11.23 21.80
N ARG A 172 14.33 -11.35 22.88
CA ARG A 172 13.93 -11.86 24.20
C ARG A 172 13.38 -10.79 25.15
N SER A 173 13.75 -9.51 24.94
CA SER A 173 13.19 -8.39 25.71
C SER A 173 11.67 -8.33 25.61
N GLU A 174 11.00 -7.99 26.71
CA GLU A 174 9.55 -7.76 26.74
C GLU A 174 9.14 -6.60 25.84
N ASN A 175 7.91 -6.65 25.29
CA ASN A 175 7.33 -5.55 24.52
C ASN A 175 6.82 -4.47 25.49
N SER A 176 7.73 -3.67 26.01
CA SER A 176 7.40 -2.54 26.89
C SER A 176 7.72 -1.20 26.22
N LEU A 177 6.86 -0.22 26.46
CA LEU A 177 7.01 1.17 25.99
C LEU A 177 8.29 1.84 26.53
N GLN A 178 8.81 1.31 27.63
CA GLN A 178 10.04 1.75 28.28
C GLN A 178 11.28 1.40 27.46
N ASN A 179 11.22 0.37 26.60
CA ASN A 179 12.33 -0.02 25.74
C ASN A 179 12.27 0.72 24.39
N ARG A 180 12.45 2.05 24.44
CA ARG A 180 12.37 2.94 23.27
C ARG A 180 13.27 2.48 22.12
N SER A 181 14.44 1.92 22.44
CA SER A 181 15.35 1.39 21.43
C SER A 181 14.73 0.24 20.65
N LYS A 182 14.12 -0.75 21.34
CA LYS A 182 13.42 -1.87 20.68
C LYS A 182 12.24 -1.39 19.83
N LEU A 183 11.49 -0.41 20.32
CA LEU A 183 10.36 0.17 19.58
C LEU A 183 10.82 0.87 18.29
N ILE A 184 11.91 1.65 18.35
CA ILE A 184 12.49 2.31 17.17
C ILE A 184 12.96 1.26 16.16
N VAL A 185 13.65 0.19 16.62
CA VAL A 185 14.01 -0.95 15.76
C VAL A 185 12.80 -1.55 15.07
N GLU A 186 11.74 -1.79 15.85
CA GLU A 186 10.53 -2.44 15.36
C GLU A 186 9.85 -1.60 14.26
N LEU A 187 9.76 -0.31 14.49
CA LEU A 187 9.16 0.65 13.58
C LEU A 187 10.03 0.82 12.32
N SER A 188 11.34 0.97 12.47
CA SER A 188 12.26 1.14 11.35
C SER A 188 12.30 -0.07 10.43
N TYR A 189 12.32 -1.31 10.96
CA TYR A 189 12.29 -2.49 10.09
C TYR A 189 10.96 -2.62 9.35
N LYS A 190 9.83 -2.35 10.03
CA LYS A 190 8.50 -2.42 9.41
C LYS A 190 8.41 -1.37 8.31
N TYR A 191 8.81 -0.14 8.62
CA TYR A 191 8.83 0.95 7.67
C TYR A 191 9.65 0.56 6.43
N PHE A 192 10.92 0.16 6.56
CA PHE A 192 11.72 -0.19 5.39
C PHE A 192 11.16 -1.37 4.59
N THR A 193 10.74 -2.45 5.27
CA THR A 193 10.24 -3.66 4.61
C THR A 193 8.98 -3.41 3.82
N TYR A 194 7.99 -2.73 4.42
CA TYR A 194 6.70 -2.50 3.76
C TYR A 194 6.76 -1.38 2.71
N GLY A 195 7.65 -0.40 2.89
CA GLY A 195 7.91 0.61 1.86
C GLY A 195 8.55 0.00 0.61
N MET A 196 9.52 -0.91 0.78
CA MET A 196 10.12 -1.63 -0.33
C MET A 196 9.11 -2.54 -1.05
N ILE A 197 8.18 -3.16 -0.32
CA ILE A 197 7.08 -3.94 -0.93
C ILE A 197 6.19 -3.03 -1.79
N GLY A 198 5.80 -1.86 -1.28
CA GLY A 198 5.02 -0.88 -2.04
C GLY A 198 5.74 -0.43 -3.31
N PHE A 199 7.02 -0.07 -3.18
CA PHE A 199 7.85 0.35 -4.31
C PHE A 199 8.02 -0.77 -5.35
N ASN A 200 8.34 -1.99 -4.92
CA ASN A 200 8.47 -3.13 -5.83
C ASN A 200 7.17 -3.46 -6.57
N THR A 201 6.03 -3.23 -5.93
CA THR A 201 4.73 -3.50 -6.54
C THR A 201 4.43 -2.53 -7.69
N VAL A 202 4.82 -1.26 -7.55
CA VAL A 202 4.50 -0.21 -8.53
C VAL A 202 5.59 -0.03 -9.59
N PHE A 203 6.86 -0.27 -9.23
CA PHE A 203 7.99 -0.05 -10.14
C PHE A 203 8.59 -1.35 -10.68
N LEU A 204 9.02 -2.24 -9.78
CA LEU A 204 9.80 -3.43 -10.16
C LEU A 204 8.95 -4.47 -10.89
N LEU A 205 7.78 -4.80 -10.36
CA LEU A 205 6.91 -5.85 -10.92
C LEU A 205 6.43 -5.54 -12.35
N PRO A 206 5.90 -4.33 -12.64
CA PRO A 206 5.53 -3.97 -14.01
C PRO A 206 6.72 -4.00 -14.97
N HIS A 207 7.91 -3.58 -14.51
CA HIS A 207 9.12 -3.65 -15.32
C HIS A 207 9.53 -5.10 -15.64
N VAL A 208 9.46 -6.00 -14.66
CA VAL A 208 9.74 -7.43 -14.85
C VAL A 208 8.71 -8.06 -15.78
N PHE A 209 7.42 -7.75 -15.64
CA PHE A 209 6.37 -8.25 -16.54
C PHE A 209 6.51 -7.71 -17.96
N GLN A 210 7.00 -6.48 -18.12
CA GLN A 210 7.34 -5.90 -19.42
C GLN A 210 8.51 -6.64 -20.08
N LEU A 211 9.57 -6.94 -19.34
CA LEU A 211 10.70 -7.73 -19.85
C LEU A 211 10.29 -9.14 -20.26
N LEU A 212 9.35 -9.76 -19.53
CA LEU A 212 8.82 -11.09 -19.83
C LEU A 212 7.80 -11.10 -20.98
N GLY A 213 7.42 -9.94 -21.52
CA GLY A 213 6.38 -9.85 -22.57
C GLY A 213 4.96 -10.12 -22.07
N ILE A 214 4.77 -10.18 -20.76
CA ILE A 214 3.49 -10.44 -20.08
C ILE A 214 2.91 -9.11 -19.58
N ASN A 215 3.18 -7.95 -20.18
CA ASN A 215 2.64 -6.69 -19.64
C ASN A 215 1.13 -6.56 -19.90
N ARG A 216 0.41 -5.83 -19.05
CA ARG A 216 -0.95 -5.39 -19.33
C ARG A 216 -0.87 -4.14 -20.23
N PRO A 217 -1.57 -4.13 -21.38
CA PRO A 217 -1.45 -3.03 -22.35
C PRO A 217 -1.88 -1.66 -21.81
N THR A 218 -2.71 -1.63 -20.76
CA THR A 218 -3.24 -0.40 -20.15
C THR A 218 -2.56 0.00 -18.84
N PHE A 219 -1.48 -0.67 -18.41
CA PHE A 219 -0.87 -0.41 -17.09
C PHE A 219 -0.33 1.03 -16.95
N TYR A 220 0.10 1.61 -18.06
CA TYR A 220 0.74 2.91 -18.09
C TYR A 220 -0.20 4.07 -18.47
N THR A 221 -1.49 3.78 -18.63
CA THR A 221 -2.53 4.75 -19.02
C THR A 221 -3.49 5.09 -17.89
N GLU A 222 -3.18 4.70 -16.64
CA GLU A 222 -4.03 4.87 -15.45
C GLU A 222 -3.52 6.01 -14.55
N LEU A 223 -3.21 7.18 -15.16
CA LEU A 223 -2.99 8.45 -14.46
C LEU A 223 -4.30 9.24 -14.36
#